data_AF-A0A419SHC0-F1
#
_entry.id   AF-A0A419SHC0-F1
#
_cell.length_a   1.000
_cell.length_b   1.000
_cell.length_c   1.000
_cell.angle_alpha   90.00
_cell.angle_beta   90.00
_cell.angle_gamma   90.00
#
_symmetry.space_group_name_H-M   'P 1'
#
loop_
_entity.id
_entity.type
_entity.pdbx_description
1 polymer ?
#
loop_
_entity_poly.entity_id
_entity_poly.type
_entity_poly.pdbx_seq_one_letter_code
_entity_poly.pdbx_strand_id
1 'polypeptide(L)'
;MLAKHAILGVAQATAQQMIDYTLRINPHFNPEIARTFLAVGMNYGVRGDIAFCQSIHETNWFRYGGDVRADQNNFSGLGATGGGARGASFPTIEAGVTAQIQHLYAYASTNPLPNIGALVDPRFHLVNRGSAPYWEDLGGKWAVPGYSKQKFASFAQAYAVGETYGQLIVALYERMLATTVAPQPPSQQPEFPETPAPTLPPQPDPVSPGPDLYPEGTPDWKKEAVDWMFEKGLLTNAEWKKGVDQPLPLWAEAVVLRRLMGK
;
A
#
# COMPACT_ATOMS: atom_id res chain seq x y z
N MET A 1 0.42 16.19 -23.48
CA MET A 1 1.44 15.38 -22.75
C MET A 1 0.76 14.13 -22.25
N LEU A 2 1.44 12.98 -22.27
CA LEU A 2 0.95 11.78 -21.57
C LEU A 2 0.77 12.14 -20.08
N ALA A 3 -0.34 11.69 -19.48
CA ALA A 3 -0.54 11.85 -18.04
C ALA A 3 0.60 11.12 -17.31
N LYS A 4 1.23 11.81 -16.35
CA LYS A 4 2.31 11.25 -15.54
C LYS A 4 1.78 10.85 -14.17
N HIS A 5 2.30 9.76 -13.63
CA HIS A 5 1.89 9.24 -12.33
C HIS A 5 2.91 9.64 -11.28
N ALA A 6 2.49 10.44 -10.30
CA ALA A 6 3.37 10.86 -9.22
C ALA A 6 3.78 9.65 -8.36
N ILE A 7 5.04 9.61 -7.94
CA ILE A 7 5.53 8.62 -6.96
C ILE A 7 4.94 8.94 -5.57
N LEU A 8 4.88 10.22 -5.21
CA LEU A 8 4.24 10.66 -3.98
C LEU A 8 2.73 10.74 -4.14
N GLY A 9 2.00 10.40 -3.09
CA GLY A 9 0.54 10.47 -3.03
C GLY A 9 -0.10 9.29 -2.31
N VAL A 10 -1.42 9.25 -2.34
CA VAL A 10 -2.23 8.22 -1.68
C VAL A 10 -2.52 7.08 -2.64
N ALA A 11 -2.31 5.85 -2.18
CA ALA A 11 -2.66 4.65 -2.93
C ALA A 11 -4.16 4.62 -3.27
N GLN A 12 -4.49 4.17 -4.48
CA GLN A 12 -5.87 4.03 -4.93
C GLN A 12 -6.32 2.57 -4.93
N ALA A 13 -5.39 1.62 -5.11
CA ALA A 13 -5.71 0.20 -5.00
C ALA A 13 -5.85 -0.22 -3.53
N THR A 14 -6.82 -1.10 -3.26
CA THR A 14 -6.94 -1.79 -1.98
C THR A 14 -6.01 -2.99 -1.92
N ALA A 15 -5.71 -3.46 -0.71
CA ALA A 15 -4.90 -4.66 -0.52
C ALA A 15 -5.50 -5.87 -1.25
N GLN A 16 -6.83 -6.02 -1.21
CA GLN A 16 -7.50 -7.16 -1.83
C GLN A 16 -7.35 -7.14 -3.36
N GLN A 17 -7.47 -5.97 -3.99
CA GLN A 17 -7.23 -5.80 -5.42
C GLN A 17 -5.81 -6.24 -5.81
N MET A 18 -4.81 -5.83 -5.03
CA MET A 18 -3.40 -6.20 -5.25
C MET A 18 -3.16 -7.70 -5.06
N ILE A 19 -3.76 -8.29 -4.02
CA ILE A 19 -3.66 -9.72 -3.69
C ILE A 19 -4.29 -10.57 -4.80
N ASP A 20 -5.55 -10.31 -5.14
CA ASP A 20 -6.30 -11.08 -6.12
C ASP A 20 -5.64 -11.02 -7.50
N TYR A 21 -5.19 -9.83 -7.91
CA TYR A 21 -4.50 -9.66 -9.18
C TYR A 21 -3.22 -10.51 -9.26
N THR A 22 -2.46 -10.58 -8.17
CA THR A 22 -1.20 -11.32 -8.11
C THR A 22 -1.44 -12.84 -8.05
N LEU A 23 -2.43 -13.29 -7.26
CA LEU A 23 -2.76 -14.71 -7.10
C LEU A 23 -3.20 -15.39 -8.40
N ARG A 24 -3.74 -14.63 -9.37
CA ARG A 24 -4.07 -15.15 -10.71
C ARG A 24 -2.86 -15.68 -11.47
N ILE A 25 -1.66 -15.20 -11.18
CA ILE A 25 -0.41 -15.58 -11.84
C ILE A 25 0.52 -16.36 -10.91
N ASN A 26 0.56 -16.01 -9.62
CA ASN A 26 1.35 -16.69 -8.60
C ASN A 26 0.45 -17.14 -7.44
N PRO A 27 -0.08 -18.39 -7.47
CA PRO A 27 -0.94 -18.93 -6.42
C PRO A 27 -0.29 -19.03 -5.03
N HIS A 28 1.04 -18.94 -4.95
CA HIS A 28 1.81 -19.02 -3.71
C HIS A 28 2.25 -17.65 -3.17
N PHE A 29 1.75 -16.56 -3.76
CA PHE A 29 2.06 -15.20 -3.32
C PHE A 29 1.67 -14.98 -1.85
N ASN A 30 2.58 -14.43 -1.04
CA ASN A 30 2.29 -14.05 0.35
C ASN A 30 1.50 -12.72 0.39
N PRO A 31 0.21 -12.73 0.80
CA PRO A 31 -0.62 -11.53 0.83
C PRO A 31 -0.15 -10.42 1.78
N GLU A 32 0.69 -10.75 2.77
CA GLU A 32 1.28 -9.78 3.70
C GLU A 32 2.05 -8.70 2.95
N ILE A 33 2.80 -9.06 1.90
CA ILE A 33 3.61 -8.12 1.10
C ILE A 33 2.75 -6.97 0.57
N ALA A 34 1.57 -7.26 0.01
CA ALA A 34 0.67 -6.23 -0.51
C ALA A 34 0.16 -5.29 0.59
N ARG A 35 -0.19 -5.83 1.76
CA ARG A 35 -0.63 -5.02 2.92
C ARG A 35 0.50 -4.12 3.42
N THR A 36 1.72 -4.66 3.50
CA THR A 36 2.91 -3.92 3.93
C THR A 36 3.23 -2.76 2.99
N PHE A 37 3.12 -2.94 1.66
CA PHE A 37 3.31 -1.85 0.70
C PHE A 37 2.36 -0.68 0.93
N LEU A 38 1.09 -0.94 1.23
CA LEU A 38 0.12 0.12 1.51
C LEU A 38 0.42 0.84 2.84
N ALA A 39 0.71 0.08 3.90
CA ALA A 39 1.01 0.64 5.22
C ALA A 39 2.29 1.49 5.19
N VAL A 40 3.39 0.95 4.66
CA VAL A 40 4.67 1.66 4.54
C VAL A 40 4.55 2.81 3.54
N GLY A 41 3.89 2.62 2.39
CA GLY A 41 3.68 3.69 1.43
C GLY A 41 2.96 4.89 2.05
N MET A 42 1.88 4.65 2.81
CA MET A 42 1.14 5.69 3.52
C MET A 42 2.02 6.48 4.48
N ASN A 43 2.85 5.79 5.26
CA ASN A 43 3.78 6.37 6.22
C ASN A 43 4.78 7.34 5.57
N TYR A 44 5.25 7.04 4.35
CA TYR A 44 6.19 7.89 3.61
C TYR A 44 5.53 8.85 2.61
N GLY A 45 4.20 8.81 2.48
CA GLY A 45 3.47 9.55 1.44
C GLY A 45 3.80 9.08 0.01
N VAL A 46 4.18 7.81 -0.15
CA VAL A 46 4.52 7.17 -1.44
C VAL A 46 3.38 6.26 -1.88
N ARG A 47 3.11 6.23 -3.17
CA ARG A 47 2.14 5.34 -3.84
C ARG A 47 2.55 3.87 -3.73
N GLY A 48 2.26 3.25 -2.58
CA GLY A 48 2.59 1.86 -2.28
C GLY A 48 1.96 0.86 -3.24
N ASP A 49 0.80 1.18 -3.80
CA ASP A 49 0.12 0.37 -4.83
C ASP A 49 0.92 0.28 -6.14
N ILE A 50 1.53 1.38 -6.59
CA ILE A 50 2.38 1.36 -7.79
C ILE A 50 3.76 0.78 -7.48
N ALA A 51 4.31 1.02 -6.28
CA ALA A 51 5.55 0.38 -5.80
C ALA A 51 5.43 -1.15 -5.70
N PHE A 52 4.25 -1.65 -5.35
CA PHE A 52 3.95 -3.06 -5.43
C PHE A 52 3.97 -3.58 -6.88
N CYS A 53 3.40 -2.84 -7.84
CA CYS A 53 3.47 -3.20 -9.27
C CYS A 53 4.91 -3.19 -9.81
N GLN A 54 5.75 -2.26 -9.35
CA GLN A 54 7.18 -2.31 -9.61
C GLN A 54 7.77 -3.64 -9.11
N SER A 55 7.41 -4.07 -7.90
CA SER A 55 7.89 -5.33 -7.36
C SER A 55 7.43 -6.55 -8.15
N ILE A 56 6.19 -6.54 -8.66
CA ILE A 56 5.73 -7.58 -9.59
C ILE A 56 6.62 -7.64 -10.82
N HIS A 57 6.99 -6.48 -11.39
CA HIS A 57 7.87 -6.41 -12.56
C HIS A 57 9.27 -6.96 -12.24
N GLU A 58 9.89 -6.50 -11.15
CA GLU A 58 11.26 -6.83 -10.76
C GLU A 58 11.43 -8.30 -10.37
N THR A 59 10.43 -8.88 -9.71
CA THR A 59 10.52 -10.24 -9.16
C THR A 59 9.81 -11.29 -10.01
N ASN A 60 9.35 -10.92 -11.20
CA ASN A 60 8.53 -11.77 -12.05
C ASN A 60 7.33 -12.37 -11.29
N TRP A 61 6.48 -11.48 -10.75
CA TRP A 61 5.28 -11.81 -9.96
C TRP A 61 5.59 -12.50 -8.62
N PHE A 62 6.66 -12.11 -7.94
CA PHE A 62 7.15 -12.75 -6.72
C PHE A 62 7.44 -14.24 -6.87
N ARG A 63 7.63 -14.72 -8.10
CA ARG A 63 8.10 -16.08 -8.38
C ARG A 63 9.62 -16.14 -8.30
N TYR A 64 10.27 -14.98 -8.43
CA TYR A 64 11.72 -14.84 -8.53
C TYR A 64 12.26 -15.64 -9.72
N GLY A 65 13.58 -15.64 -9.93
CA GLY A 65 14.22 -16.31 -11.08
C GLY A 65 15.41 -15.55 -11.67
N GLY A 66 15.65 -14.33 -11.20
CA GLY A 66 16.89 -13.59 -11.42
C GLY A 66 17.88 -13.75 -10.27
N ASP A 67 18.75 -12.75 -10.08
CA ASP A 67 19.79 -12.78 -9.05
C ASP A 67 19.25 -12.71 -7.60
N VAL A 68 18.05 -12.15 -7.42
CA VAL A 68 17.39 -12.03 -6.12
C VAL A 68 16.53 -13.25 -5.80
N ARG A 69 16.68 -13.78 -4.59
CA ARG A 69 15.96 -14.92 -4.04
C ARG A 69 14.82 -14.50 -3.12
N ALA A 70 13.84 -15.38 -2.97
CA ALA A 70 12.65 -15.16 -2.16
C ALA A 70 12.93 -14.88 -0.66
N ASP A 71 14.03 -15.42 -0.13
CA ASP A 71 14.46 -15.26 1.26
C ASP A 71 15.13 -13.91 1.55
N GLN A 72 15.45 -13.12 0.52
CA GLN A 72 16.12 -11.83 0.69
C GLN A 72 15.18 -10.67 1.03
N ASN A 73 13.86 -10.85 0.89
CA ASN A 73 12.87 -9.76 1.00
C ASN A 73 13.24 -8.52 0.16
N ASN A 74 13.98 -8.69 -0.94
CA ASN A 74 14.41 -7.59 -1.80
C ASN A 74 13.47 -7.51 -3.01
N PHE A 75 12.36 -6.81 -2.84
CA PHE A 75 11.28 -6.77 -3.83
C PHE A 75 11.57 -5.88 -5.04
N SER A 76 12.68 -5.14 -5.04
CA SER A 76 12.99 -4.14 -6.07
C SER A 76 14.40 -4.24 -6.67
N GLY A 77 15.10 -5.33 -6.39
CA GLY A 77 16.43 -5.56 -6.93
C GLY A 77 17.49 -4.58 -6.41
N LEU A 78 17.28 -3.95 -5.25
CA LEU A 78 18.23 -2.97 -4.71
C LEU A 78 19.62 -3.60 -4.57
N GLY A 79 20.60 -3.01 -5.25
CA GLY A 79 21.99 -3.46 -5.23
C GLY A 79 22.29 -4.69 -6.08
N ALA A 80 21.32 -5.26 -6.78
CA ALA A 80 21.59 -6.30 -7.78
C ALA A 80 22.17 -5.62 -9.04
N THR A 81 23.39 -5.98 -9.42
CA THR A 81 24.10 -5.39 -10.57
C THR A 81 24.21 -6.34 -11.76
N GLY A 82 23.58 -7.52 -11.70
CA GLY A 82 23.79 -8.59 -12.67
C GLY A 82 25.05 -9.41 -12.35
N GLY A 83 25.13 -10.63 -12.90
CA GLY A 83 26.35 -11.44 -12.87
C GLY A 83 26.64 -12.15 -11.53
N GLY A 84 25.60 -12.44 -10.74
CA GLY A 84 25.73 -13.17 -9.47
C GLY A 84 25.89 -12.30 -8.22
N ALA A 85 25.93 -10.98 -8.36
CA ALA A 85 25.80 -10.06 -7.23
C ALA A 85 24.34 -10.02 -6.76
N ARG A 86 24.05 -10.74 -5.67
CA ARG A 86 22.69 -11.04 -5.17
C ARG A 86 21.88 -9.84 -4.68
N GLY A 87 22.44 -8.63 -4.71
CA GLY A 87 21.82 -7.44 -4.15
C GLY A 87 21.70 -7.46 -2.62
N ALA A 88 20.99 -6.48 -2.09
CA ALA A 88 20.73 -6.36 -0.65
C ALA A 88 19.78 -7.48 -0.16
N SER A 89 19.86 -7.78 1.14
CA SER A 89 18.95 -8.68 1.84
C SER A 89 18.39 -7.98 3.06
N PHE A 90 17.09 -8.16 3.29
CA PHE A 90 16.36 -7.53 4.38
C PHE A 90 15.76 -8.59 5.31
N PRO A 91 15.83 -8.38 6.63
CA PRO A 91 15.44 -9.40 7.60
C PRO A 91 13.93 -9.67 7.64
N THR A 92 13.11 -8.72 7.18
CA THR A 92 11.64 -8.83 7.19
C THR A 92 11.04 -8.25 5.92
N ILE A 93 9.79 -8.62 5.64
CA ILE A 93 8.99 -8.02 4.56
C ILE A 93 8.92 -6.49 4.74
N GLU A 94 8.65 -6.03 5.97
CA GLU A 94 8.62 -4.60 6.31
C GLU A 94 9.92 -3.88 5.99
N ALA A 95 11.08 -4.46 6.33
CA ALA A 95 12.38 -3.85 6.04
C ALA A 95 12.63 -3.77 4.52
N GLY A 96 12.27 -4.82 3.78
CA GLY A 96 12.39 -4.87 2.32
C GLY A 96 11.51 -3.84 1.60
N VAL A 97 10.24 -3.76 1.99
CA VAL A 97 9.30 -2.76 1.49
C VAL A 97 9.76 -1.35 1.86
N THR A 98 10.20 -1.14 3.10
CA THR A 98 10.70 0.16 3.57
C THR A 98 11.89 0.63 2.76
N ALA A 99 12.86 -0.23 2.47
CA ALA A 99 14.00 0.12 1.66
C ALA A 99 13.60 0.57 0.24
N GLN A 100 12.68 -0.15 -0.41
CA GLN A 100 12.16 0.26 -1.72
C GLN A 100 11.42 1.60 -1.66
N ILE A 101 10.55 1.79 -0.68
CA ILE A 101 9.78 3.01 -0.49
C ILE A 101 10.71 4.21 -0.22
N GLN A 102 11.75 4.03 0.59
CA GLN A 102 12.78 5.04 0.82
C GLN A 102 13.54 5.38 -0.48
N HIS A 103 13.87 4.39 -1.31
CA HIS A 103 14.55 4.64 -2.58
C HIS A 103 13.67 5.44 -3.55
N LEU A 104 12.38 5.09 -3.65
CA LEU A 104 11.38 5.84 -4.42
C LEU A 104 11.20 7.27 -3.87
N TYR A 105 11.17 7.43 -2.55
CA TYR A 105 11.13 8.75 -1.90
C TYR A 105 12.35 9.60 -2.26
N ALA A 106 13.55 9.01 -2.30
CA ALA A 106 14.76 9.71 -2.71
C ALA A 106 14.63 10.26 -4.13
N TYR A 107 14.11 9.46 -5.07
CA TYR A 107 13.86 9.93 -6.45
C TYR A 107 12.82 11.04 -6.51
N ALA A 108 11.78 10.98 -5.69
CA ALA A 108 10.63 11.87 -5.81
C ALA A 108 10.74 13.18 -5.02
N SER A 109 11.61 13.24 -4.00
CA SER A 109 11.62 14.32 -3.02
C SER A 109 13.03 14.73 -2.59
N THR A 110 13.23 16.02 -2.34
CA THR A 110 14.41 16.58 -1.66
C THR A 110 14.19 16.80 -0.16
N ASN A 111 12.94 16.72 0.34
CA ASN A 111 12.61 16.92 1.75
C ASN A 111 13.28 15.86 2.64
N PRO A 112 13.58 16.12 3.92
CA PRO A 112 14.03 15.06 4.83
C PRO A 112 13.08 13.86 4.85
N LEU A 113 13.61 12.65 5.08
CA LEU A 113 12.74 11.50 5.32
C LEU A 113 11.84 11.76 6.53
N PRO A 114 10.58 11.29 6.51
CA PRO A 114 9.71 11.34 7.68
C PRO A 114 10.39 10.68 8.89
N ASN A 115 10.31 11.31 10.07
CA ASN A 115 10.93 10.82 11.30
C ASN A 115 10.06 9.74 11.96
N ILE A 116 9.90 8.61 11.28
CA ILE A 116 9.00 7.51 11.67
C ILE A 116 9.71 6.15 11.69
N GLY A 117 11.00 6.11 11.39
CA GLY A 117 11.79 4.88 11.34
C GLY A 117 13.23 5.10 10.90
N ALA A 118 14.01 4.02 10.91
CA ALA A 118 15.40 4.05 10.47
C ALA A 118 15.51 4.14 8.94
N LEU A 119 16.63 4.70 8.46
CA LEU A 119 17.03 4.57 7.05
C LEU A 119 17.53 3.14 6.81
N VAL A 120 16.77 2.36 6.03
CA VAL A 120 17.05 0.94 5.73
C VAL A 120 17.60 0.76 4.32
N ASP A 121 17.28 1.67 3.39
CA ASP A 121 17.83 1.64 2.04
C ASP A 121 19.36 1.88 2.03
N PRO A 122 20.18 0.87 1.71
CA PRO A 122 21.63 1.00 1.72
C PRO A 122 22.16 1.89 0.58
N ARG A 123 21.31 2.21 -0.41
CA ARG A 123 21.67 2.97 -1.61
C ARG A 123 21.00 4.35 -1.65
N PHE A 124 20.32 4.76 -0.58
CA PHE A 124 19.60 6.04 -0.53
C PHE A 124 20.48 7.23 -0.90
N HIS A 125 21.74 7.22 -0.42
CA HIS A 125 22.74 8.26 -0.67
C HIS A 125 23.26 8.31 -2.12
N LEU A 126 23.01 7.28 -2.93
CA LEU A 126 23.44 7.23 -4.34
C LEU A 126 22.43 7.91 -5.28
N VAL A 127 21.22 8.19 -4.80
CA VAL A 127 20.17 8.82 -5.60
C VAL A 127 20.41 10.33 -5.63
N ASN A 128 20.47 10.92 -6.82
CA ASN A 128 20.31 12.37 -6.95
C ASN A 128 18.87 12.74 -6.60
N ARG A 129 18.68 13.31 -5.42
CA ARG A 129 17.35 13.42 -4.80
C ARG A 129 16.42 14.36 -5.57
N GLY A 130 15.15 13.99 -5.69
CA GLY A 130 14.13 14.74 -6.45
C GLY A 130 14.29 14.67 -7.98
N SER A 131 15.15 13.79 -8.50
CA SER A 131 15.44 13.70 -9.94
C SER A 131 14.39 12.96 -10.78
N ALA A 132 13.41 12.31 -10.16
CA ALA A 132 12.33 11.58 -10.83
C ALA A 132 11.03 11.61 -9.98
N PRO A 133 10.26 12.71 -10.02
CA PRO A 133 9.02 12.83 -9.26
C PRO A 133 7.87 11.94 -9.78
N TYR A 134 7.96 11.46 -11.02
CA TYR A 134 6.95 10.61 -11.65
C TYR A 134 7.52 9.23 -12.02
N TRP A 135 6.65 8.21 -12.05
CA TRP A 135 7.02 6.84 -12.41
C TRP A 135 7.67 6.75 -13.78
N GLU A 136 7.14 7.49 -14.76
CA GLU A 136 7.64 7.54 -16.13
C GLU A 136 9.08 8.11 -16.23
N ASP A 137 9.53 8.86 -15.21
CA ASP A 137 10.89 9.42 -15.16
C ASP A 137 11.94 8.40 -14.66
N LEU A 138 11.51 7.26 -14.12
CA LEU A 138 12.42 6.23 -13.59
C LEU A 138 13.16 5.47 -14.69
N GLY A 139 12.68 5.53 -15.94
CA GLY A 139 13.37 4.99 -17.10
C GLY A 139 14.73 5.68 -17.30
N GLY A 140 15.81 4.90 -17.34
CA GLY A 140 17.17 5.43 -17.45
C GLY A 140 17.76 5.96 -16.14
N LYS A 141 17.04 5.84 -15.02
CA LYS A 141 17.52 6.21 -13.68
C LYS A 141 17.50 5.03 -12.73
N TRP A 142 16.32 4.47 -12.48
CA TRP A 142 16.17 3.24 -11.71
C TRP A 142 16.71 2.05 -12.51
N ALA A 143 16.14 1.85 -13.69
CA ALA A 143 16.59 0.83 -14.64
C ALA A 143 17.35 1.52 -15.78
N VAL A 144 18.62 1.14 -15.97
CA VAL A 144 19.46 1.61 -17.08
C VAL A 144 19.64 0.45 -18.07
N PRO A 145 19.31 0.61 -19.36
CA PRO A 145 18.90 1.85 -20.03
C PRO A 145 17.41 2.21 -19.86
N GLY A 146 16.61 1.34 -19.23
CA GLY A 146 15.19 1.59 -18.97
C GLY A 146 14.26 1.33 -20.15
N TYR A 147 14.73 0.61 -21.16
CA TYR A 147 13.97 0.13 -22.32
C TYR A 147 14.71 -1.05 -22.98
N SER A 148 14.03 -1.80 -23.86
CA SER A 148 14.67 -2.87 -24.65
C SER A 148 15.48 -2.31 -25.82
N LYS A 149 16.81 -2.47 -25.76
CA LYS A 149 17.72 -2.11 -26.87
C LYS A 149 17.56 -3.02 -28.10
N GLN A 150 16.95 -4.18 -27.95
CA GLN A 150 16.63 -5.09 -29.06
C GLN A 150 15.42 -4.61 -29.84
N LYS A 151 14.46 -3.94 -29.18
CA LYS A 151 13.21 -3.49 -29.79
C LYS A 151 13.25 -2.04 -30.28
N PHE A 152 14.00 -1.17 -29.60
CA PHE A 152 14.02 0.27 -29.91
C PHE A 152 15.45 0.77 -30.10
N ALA A 153 15.64 1.67 -31.05
CA ALA A 153 16.93 2.30 -31.30
C ALA A 153 17.30 3.33 -30.22
N SER A 154 16.31 3.90 -29.53
CA SER A 154 16.54 4.92 -28.50
C SER A 154 15.47 4.92 -27.40
N PHE A 155 15.82 5.50 -26.25
CA PHE A 155 14.88 5.74 -25.16
C PHE A 155 13.67 6.56 -25.64
N ALA A 156 13.89 7.56 -26.51
CA ALA A 156 12.82 8.40 -27.05
C ALA A 156 11.79 7.60 -27.86
N GLN A 157 12.23 6.62 -28.66
CA GLN A 157 11.32 5.74 -29.39
C GLN A 157 10.48 4.88 -28.45
N ALA A 158 11.11 4.26 -27.44
CA ALA A 158 10.38 3.49 -26.44
C ALA A 158 9.40 4.34 -25.63
N TYR A 159 9.82 5.55 -25.24
CA TYR A 159 9.02 6.48 -24.45
C TYR A 159 7.77 6.95 -25.21
N ALA A 160 7.92 7.22 -26.51
CA ALA A 160 6.82 7.65 -27.36
C ALA A 160 5.69 6.61 -27.48
N VAL A 161 5.99 5.32 -27.26
CA VAL A 161 5.02 4.22 -27.38
C VAL A 161 4.68 3.56 -26.04
N GLY A 162 5.10 4.12 -24.90
CA GLY A 162 4.72 3.60 -23.60
C GLY A 162 5.54 2.39 -23.11
N GLU A 163 6.71 2.14 -23.67
CA GLU A 163 7.50 0.93 -23.40
C GLU A 163 8.81 1.18 -22.66
N THR A 164 8.93 2.32 -21.96
CA THR A 164 9.99 2.50 -20.97
C THR A 164 9.60 1.87 -19.64
N TYR A 165 10.62 1.56 -18.83
CA TYR A 165 10.48 0.90 -17.53
C TYR A 165 9.34 1.45 -16.66
N GLY A 166 9.31 2.76 -16.44
CA GLY A 166 8.27 3.41 -15.64
C GLY A 166 6.87 3.27 -16.25
N GLN A 167 6.75 3.39 -17.57
CA GLN A 167 5.47 3.27 -18.29
C GLN A 167 4.94 1.83 -18.23
N LEU A 168 5.81 0.82 -18.27
CA LEU A 168 5.41 -0.59 -18.14
C LEU A 168 4.86 -0.90 -16.74
N ILE A 169 5.43 -0.30 -15.69
CA ILE A 169 4.93 -0.42 -14.31
C ILE A 169 3.56 0.24 -14.18
N VAL A 170 3.41 1.45 -14.72
CA VAL A 170 2.12 2.16 -14.75
C VAL A 170 1.07 1.35 -15.51
N ALA A 171 1.40 0.80 -16.68
CA ALA A 171 0.47 -0.04 -17.44
C ALA A 171 0.07 -1.32 -16.67
N LEU A 172 0.97 -1.88 -15.86
CA LEU A 172 0.65 -3.00 -14.97
C LEU A 172 -0.32 -2.57 -13.86
N TYR A 173 -0.08 -1.42 -13.25
CA TYR A 173 -0.95 -0.83 -12.24
C TYR A 173 -2.35 -0.52 -12.78
N GLU A 174 -2.46 0.08 -13.96
CA GLU A 174 -3.74 0.38 -14.62
C GLU A 174 -4.53 -0.90 -14.91
N ARG A 175 -3.86 -1.96 -15.40
CA ARG A 175 -4.49 -3.27 -15.58
C ARG A 175 -4.96 -3.87 -14.25
N MET A 176 -4.17 -3.76 -13.20
CA MET A 176 -4.54 -4.24 -11.87
C MET A 176 -5.83 -3.56 -11.39
N LEU A 177 -5.93 -2.24 -11.52
CA LEU A 177 -7.16 -1.51 -11.19
C LEU A 177 -8.34 -1.93 -12.09
N ALA A 178 -8.15 -2.01 -13.40
CA ALA A 178 -9.23 -2.34 -14.33
C ALA A 178 -9.81 -3.74 -14.10
N THR A 179 -8.99 -4.72 -13.70
CA THR A 179 -9.43 -6.12 -13.52
C THR A 179 -10.27 -6.32 -12.24
N THR A 180 -10.54 -5.25 -11.49
CA THR A 180 -11.30 -5.29 -10.23
C THR A 180 -12.64 -4.58 -10.34
N VAL A 181 -12.93 -3.99 -11.51
CA VAL A 181 -14.23 -3.36 -11.85
C VAL A 181 -15.15 -4.35 -12.58
N ALA A 182 -14.64 -5.46 -13.13
CA ALA A 182 -15.48 -6.51 -13.70
C ALA A 182 -16.15 -7.33 -12.57
N PRO A 183 -17.48 -7.52 -12.58
CA PRO A 183 -18.16 -8.31 -11.55
C PRO A 183 -17.59 -9.71 -11.56
N GLN A 184 -16.96 -10.11 -10.45
CA GLN A 184 -16.57 -11.51 -10.26
C GLN A 184 -17.87 -12.33 -10.23
N PRO A 185 -18.03 -13.39 -11.04
CA PRO A 185 -19.04 -14.41 -10.73
C PRO A 185 -18.75 -14.93 -9.31
N PRO A 186 -19.78 -15.22 -8.50
CA PRO A 186 -19.59 -15.59 -7.11
C PRO A 186 -18.60 -16.75 -7.02
N SER A 187 -17.44 -16.48 -6.40
CA SER A 187 -16.43 -17.49 -6.14
C SER A 187 -17.04 -18.54 -5.21
N GLN A 188 -17.03 -19.80 -5.63
CA GLN A 188 -17.33 -20.94 -4.76
C GLN A 188 -16.26 -20.98 -3.65
N GLN A 189 -16.55 -20.30 -2.53
CA GLN A 189 -15.91 -20.62 -1.26
C GLN A 189 -16.24 -22.08 -0.93
N PRO A 190 -15.33 -22.85 -0.31
CA PRO A 190 -15.72 -24.15 0.24
C PRO A 190 -16.91 -23.92 1.17
N GLU A 191 -18.03 -24.59 0.89
CA GLU A 191 -19.20 -24.62 1.77
C GLU A 191 -18.76 -25.23 3.10
N PHE A 192 -18.42 -24.38 4.06
CA PHE A 192 -18.50 -24.75 5.45
C PHE A 192 -19.98 -25.01 5.74
N PRO A 193 -20.35 -26.09 6.47
CA PRO A 193 -21.74 -26.37 6.79
C PRO A 193 -22.35 -25.10 7.37
N GLU A 194 -23.47 -24.65 6.78
CA GLU A 194 -24.21 -23.50 7.26
C GLU A 194 -24.62 -23.77 8.72
N THR A 195 -23.84 -23.25 9.66
CA THR A 195 -24.37 -22.95 10.98
C THR A 195 -25.53 -22.00 10.78
N PRO A 196 -26.72 -22.27 11.34
CA PRO A 196 -27.87 -21.40 11.19
C PRO A 196 -27.47 -19.99 11.62
N ALA A 197 -27.87 -19.00 10.83
CA ALA A 197 -27.63 -17.60 11.13
C ALA A 197 -27.96 -17.35 12.61
N PRO A 198 -27.05 -16.74 13.40
CA PRO A 198 -27.44 -16.22 14.68
C PRO A 198 -28.55 -15.22 14.39
N THR A 199 -29.73 -15.48 14.94
CA THR A 199 -30.86 -14.59 14.90
C THR A 199 -30.34 -13.25 15.39
N LEU A 200 -30.35 -12.22 14.53
CA LEU A 200 -30.02 -10.86 14.97
C LEU A 200 -30.87 -10.61 16.21
N PRO A 201 -30.28 -10.26 17.36
CA PRO A 201 -31.09 -9.77 18.46
C PRO A 201 -31.89 -8.57 17.92
N PRO A 202 -33.16 -8.42 18.33
CA PRO A 202 -33.97 -7.30 17.90
C PRO A 202 -33.15 -6.01 18.06
N GLN A 203 -33.20 -5.12 17.06
CA GLN A 203 -32.68 -3.77 17.24
C GLN A 203 -33.25 -3.27 18.57
N PRO A 204 -32.42 -2.87 19.54
CA PRO A 204 -32.96 -2.21 20.71
C PRO A 204 -33.72 -0.98 20.20
N ASP A 205 -34.95 -0.82 20.69
CA ASP A 205 -35.73 0.40 20.52
C ASP A 205 -34.83 1.63 20.77
N PRO A 206 -35.12 2.80 20.17
CA PRO A 206 -34.36 4.02 20.42
C PRO A 206 -34.27 4.25 21.93
N VAL A 207 -33.12 3.90 22.50
CA VAL A 207 -32.87 4.06 23.94
C VAL A 207 -32.74 5.55 24.15
N SER A 208 -33.75 6.14 24.82
CA SER A 208 -33.64 7.47 25.44
C SER A 208 -32.29 7.61 26.14
N PRO A 209 -31.67 8.81 26.16
CA PRO A 209 -30.33 8.99 26.72
C PRO A 209 -30.28 8.46 28.15
N GLY A 210 -29.72 7.26 28.29
CA GLY A 210 -29.53 6.57 29.56
C GLY A 210 -28.40 7.23 30.36
N PRO A 211 -28.27 6.88 31.65
CA PRO A 211 -27.43 7.58 32.62
C PRO A 211 -25.96 7.64 32.19
N ASP A 212 -25.25 8.68 32.62
CA ASP A 212 -23.88 9.01 32.24
C ASP A 212 -22.92 7.84 32.55
N LEU A 213 -22.60 7.01 31.55
CA LEU A 213 -21.80 5.79 31.70
C LEU A 213 -20.28 6.06 31.77
N TYR A 214 -19.86 7.33 31.81
CA TYR A 214 -18.45 7.69 31.87
C TYR A 214 -17.85 7.46 33.27
N PRO A 215 -16.58 7.05 33.37
CA PRO A 215 -15.86 7.04 34.64
C PRO A 215 -15.90 8.42 35.33
N GLU A 216 -15.93 8.42 36.66
CA GLU A 216 -15.89 9.64 37.47
C GLU A 216 -14.63 10.46 37.15
N GLY A 217 -14.80 11.78 36.95
CA GLY A 217 -13.70 12.68 36.57
C GLY A 217 -13.36 12.73 35.07
N THR A 218 -14.14 12.07 34.20
CA THR A 218 -13.95 12.17 32.74
C THR A 218 -14.16 13.62 32.27
N PRO A 219 -13.17 14.24 31.59
CA PRO A 219 -13.31 15.61 31.07
C PRO A 219 -14.44 15.75 30.03
N ASP A 220 -15.15 16.88 30.06
CA ASP A 220 -16.32 17.12 29.19
C ASP A 220 -16.00 17.00 27.70
N TRP A 221 -14.85 17.50 27.25
CA TRP A 221 -14.43 17.39 25.84
C TRP A 221 -14.28 15.94 25.36
N LYS A 222 -13.92 15.00 26.25
CA LYS A 222 -13.86 13.57 25.92
C LYS A 222 -15.25 12.98 25.77
N LYS A 223 -16.17 13.38 26.66
CA LYS A 223 -17.57 12.96 26.60
C LYS A 223 -18.21 13.43 25.29
N GLU A 224 -18.05 14.72 24.97
CA GLU A 224 -18.54 15.33 23.73
C GLU A 224 -18.03 14.59 22.47
N ALA A 225 -16.75 14.21 22.45
CA ALA A 225 -16.17 13.50 21.31
C ALA A 225 -16.76 12.09 21.14
N VAL A 226 -16.88 11.32 22.21
CA VAL A 226 -17.43 9.95 22.17
C VAL A 226 -18.92 9.98 21.82
N ASP A 227 -19.68 10.89 22.40
CA ASP A 227 -21.10 11.07 22.09
C ASP A 227 -21.31 11.48 20.64
N TRP A 228 -20.49 12.40 20.11
CA TRP A 228 -20.52 12.76 18.69
C TRP A 228 -20.20 11.57 17.79
N MET A 229 -19.18 10.77 18.12
CA MET A 229 -18.84 9.57 17.33
C MET A 229 -19.99 8.57 17.31
N PHE A 230 -20.66 8.37 18.45
CA PHE A 230 -21.83 7.51 18.53
C PHE A 230 -23.00 8.06 17.69
N GLU A 231 -23.34 9.35 17.82
CA GLU A 231 -24.39 10.00 17.03
C GLU A 231 -24.14 9.90 15.51
N LYS A 232 -22.88 9.99 15.08
CA LYS A 232 -22.48 9.82 13.67
C LYS A 232 -22.38 8.36 13.23
N GLY A 233 -22.75 7.40 14.08
CA GLY A 233 -22.72 5.96 13.80
C GLY A 233 -21.32 5.42 13.60
N LEU A 234 -20.30 6.09 14.14
CA LEU A 234 -18.90 5.62 14.12
C LEU A 234 -18.63 4.60 15.23
N LEU A 235 -19.40 4.68 16.31
CA LEU A 235 -19.41 3.69 17.39
C LEU A 235 -20.77 2.99 17.38
N THR A 236 -20.75 1.67 17.53
CA THR A 236 -21.95 0.82 17.37
C THR A 236 -22.65 0.49 18.69
N ASN A 237 -22.07 0.84 19.84
CA ASN A 237 -22.68 0.66 21.15
C ASN A 237 -22.26 1.76 22.15
N ALA A 238 -23.05 1.94 23.22
CA ALA A 238 -22.77 2.92 24.27
C ALA A 238 -21.72 2.46 25.30
N GLU A 239 -21.22 1.22 25.19
CA GLU A 239 -20.21 0.69 26.11
C GLU A 239 -18.85 1.35 25.93
N TRP A 240 -18.58 1.94 24.76
CA TRP A 240 -17.40 2.79 24.52
C TRP A 240 -17.22 3.91 25.55
N LYS A 241 -18.31 4.40 26.15
CA LYS A 241 -18.26 5.40 27.24
C LYS A 241 -17.45 4.93 28.46
N LYS A 242 -17.42 3.61 28.72
CA LYS A 242 -16.67 3.01 29.84
C LYS A 242 -15.18 2.83 29.54
N GLY A 243 -14.79 2.77 28.26
CA GLY A 243 -13.44 2.50 27.79
C GLY A 243 -12.77 3.70 27.13
N VAL A 244 -13.14 4.93 27.52
CA VAL A 244 -12.75 6.18 26.83
C VAL A 244 -11.24 6.45 26.78
N ASP A 245 -10.46 5.85 27.68
CA ASP A 245 -9.00 5.97 27.69
C ASP A 245 -8.28 4.84 26.94
N GLN A 246 -9.02 3.88 26.37
CA GLN A 246 -8.45 2.85 25.51
C GLN A 246 -8.30 3.41 24.09
N PRO A 247 -7.16 3.16 23.41
CA PRO A 247 -7.01 3.56 22.01
C PRO A 247 -8.04 2.85 21.14
N LEU A 248 -8.55 3.54 20.14
CA LEU A 248 -9.39 2.92 19.13
C LEU A 248 -8.56 1.88 18.36
N PRO A 249 -9.16 0.76 17.91
CA PRO A 249 -8.52 -0.08 16.92
C PRO A 249 -8.11 0.77 15.70
N LEU A 250 -6.94 0.51 15.11
CA LEU A 250 -6.37 1.32 14.01
C LEU A 250 -7.33 1.53 12.83
N TRP A 251 -8.22 0.56 12.56
CA TRP A 251 -9.24 0.69 11.52
C TRP A 251 -10.30 1.76 11.86
N ALA A 252 -10.65 1.92 13.13
CA ALA A 252 -11.60 2.91 13.60
C ALA A 252 -10.98 4.32 13.60
N GLU A 253 -9.70 4.45 13.99
CA GLU A 253 -8.94 5.70 13.86
C GLU A 253 -8.89 6.17 12.40
N ALA A 254 -8.63 5.25 11.45
CA ALA A 254 -8.61 5.56 10.03
C ALA A 254 -9.98 6.02 9.49
N VAL A 255 -11.09 5.49 10.01
CA VAL A 255 -12.45 5.93 9.62
C VAL A 255 -12.76 7.33 10.18
N VAL A 256 -12.37 7.61 11.43
CA VAL A 256 -12.52 8.93 12.06
C VAL A 256 -11.71 9.97 11.27
N LEU A 257 -10.43 9.69 10.99
CA LEU A 257 -9.56 10.58 10.22
C LEU A 257 -10.10 10.81 8.79
N ARG A 258 -10.59 9.76 8.11
CA ARG A 258 -11.21 9.89 6.78
C ARG A 258 -12.42 10.83 6.80
N ARG A 259 -13.24 10.80 7.86
CA ARG A 259 -14.41 11.69 7.97
C ARG A 259 -14.05 13.12 8.40
N LEU A 260 -13.01 13.30 9.21
CA LEU A 260 -12.54 14.63 9.62
C LEU A 260 -11.80 15.38 8.51
N MET A 261 -11.03 14.66 7.69
CA MET A 261 -10.28 15.23 6.56
C MET A 261 -11.10 15.31 5.26
N GLY A 262 -12.34 14.80 5.27
CA GLY A 262 -13.26 14.81 4.14
C GLY A 262 -14.14 16.06 4.06
N LYS A 263 -13.57 17.25 4.26
CA LYS A 263 -14.18 18.56 3.96
C LYS A 263 -13.31 19.34 3.00
#